data_AF-A0A955VFA7-F1
#
_entry.id   AF-A0A955VFA7-F1
#
_cell.length_a   1.000
_cell.length_b   1.000
_cell.length_c   1.000
_cell.angle_alpha   90.00
_cell.angle_beta   90.00
_cell.angle_gamma   90.00
#
_symmetry.space_group_name_H-M   'P 1'
#
loop_
_entity.id
_entity.type
_entity.pdbx_description
1 polymer ?
#
loop_
_entity_poly.entity_id
_entity_poly.type
_entity_poly.pdbx_seq_one_letter_code
_entity_poly.pdbx_strand_id
1 'polypeptide(L)'
;MSKSNKFGVFGGVFTPSVLTILGVIMYMRLPRLIGDGGLWVVLGVILAAHVISITTGLSVSSIATDKKVAAGGPYYIVSRSLGLPIGGTLGLALFIGLS
;
A
#
# COMPACT_ATOMS: atom_id res chain seq x y z
N MET A 1 -12.89 16.99 -28.31
CA MET A 1 -12.29 16.05 -27.33
C MET A 1 -12.67 16.51 -25.94
N SER A 2 -13.52 15.77 -25.23
CA SER A 2 -13.78 16.05 -23.81
C SER A 2 -12.46 15.94 -23.04
N LYS A 3 -12.08 17.00 -22.31
CA LYS A 3 -10.96 16.96 -21.37
C LYS A 3 -11.31 15.89 -20.33
N SER A 4 -10.71 14.70 -20.44
CA SER A 4 -10.82 13.70 -19.38
C SER A 4 -10.19 14.32 -18.12
N ASN A 5 -11.01 14.52 -17.09
CA ASN A 5 -10.56 15.01 -15.80
C ASN A 5 -9.62 13.96 -15.21
N LYS A 6 -8.30 14.18 -15.34
CA LYS A 6 -7.31 13.35 -14.68
C LYS A 6 -7.48 13.51 -13.17
N PHE A 7 -7.40 12.40 -12.44
CA PHE A 7 -7.46 12.44 -10.98
C PHE A 7 -6.23 13.17 -10.43
N GLY A 8 -6.46 14.11 -9.51
CA GLY A 8 -5.39 14.75 -8.73
C GLY A 8 -4.91 13.85 -7.59
N VAL A 9 -3.94 14.32 -6.80
CA VAL A 9 -3.35 13.57 -5.67
C VAL A 9 -4.41 13.10 -4.67
N PHE A 10 -5.32 14.00 -4.29
CA PHE A 10 -6.35 13.69 -3.29
C PHE A 10 -7.39 12.69 -3.81
N GLY A 11 -7.99 12.98 -4.97
CA GLY A 11 -9.04 12.14 -5.54
C GLY A 11 -8.54 10.82 -6.12
N GLY A 12 -7.30 10.77 -6.60
CA GLY A 12 -6.75 9.59 -7.29
C GLY A 12 -5.89 8.68 -6.44
N VAL A 13 -5.28 9.19 -5.36
CA VAL A 13 -4.31 8.43 -4.55
C VAL A 13 -4.71 8.41 -3.08
N PHE A 14 -4.90 9.58 -2.45
CA PHE A 14 -5.13 9.65 -1.00
C PHE A 14 -6.45 8.99 -0.57
N THR A 15 -7.57 9.42 -1.14
CA THR A 15 -8.90 8.89 -0.80
C THR A 15 -9.00 7.36 -1.00
N PRO A 16 -8.61 6.80 -2.17
CA PRO A 16 -8.64 5.35 -2.34
C PRO A 16 -7.66 4.61 -1.41
N SER A 17 -6.47 5.15 -1.14
CA SER A 17 -5.50 4.50 -0.24
C SER A 17 -6.01 4.42 1.20
N VAL A 18 -6.61 5.50 1.71
CA VAL A 18 -7.21 5.51 3.05
C VAL A 18 -8.37 4.51 3.12
N LEU A 19 -9.21 4.45 2.09
CA LEU A 19 -10.32 3.51 2.04
C LEU A 19 -9.87 2.05 2.04
N THR A 20 -8.74 1.73 1.39
CA THR A 20 -8.17 0.37 1.39
C THR A 20 -7.57 0.00 2.75
N ILE A 21 -6.98 0.95 3.48
CA ILE A 21 -6.37 0.70 4.80
C ILE A 21 -7.43 0.60 5.90
N LEU A 22 -8.41 1.50 5.90
CA LEU A 22 -9.50 1.55 6.88
C LEU A 22 -10.57 0.49 6.58
N GLY A 23 -10.16 -0.78 6.58
CA GLY A 23 -11.04 -1.92 6.32
C GLY A 23 -11.49 -2.63 7.60
N VAL A 24 -11.81 -3.92 7.45
CA VAL A 24 -12.27 -4.84 8.50
C VAL A 24 -11.34 -4.86 9.72
N ILE A 25 -10.04 -4.63 9.53
CA ILE A 25 -9.05 -4.67 10.62
C ILE A 25 -9.34 -3.60 11.67
N MET A 26 -9.67 -2.38 11.26
CA MET A 26 -9.91 -1.28 12.20
C MET A 26 -11.19 -1.49 13.00
N TYR A 27 -12.26 -1.95 12.36
CA TYR A 27 -13.57 -2.03 13.01
C TYR A 27 -13.81 -3.34 13.77
N MET A 28 -13.28 -4.47 13.29
CA MET A 28 -13.56 -5.79 13.89
C MET A 28 -12.39 -6.38 14.65
N ARG A 29 -11.14 -6.05 14.28
CA ARG A 29 -9.94 -6.72 14.80
C ARG A 29 -9.26 -5.92 15.90
N LEU A 30 -9.13 -4.61 15.72
CA LEU A 30 -8.54 -3.71 16.71
C LEU A 30 -9.23 -3.77 18.08
N PRO A 31 -10.57 -3.71 18.19
CA PRO A 31 -11.26 -3.80 19.48
C PRO A 31 -11.00 -5.13 20.21
N ARG A 32 -11.00 -6.25 19.47
CA ARG A 32 -10.71 -7.57 20.03
C ARG A 32 -9.25 -7.68 20.49
N LEU A 33 -8.30 -7.18 19.69
CA LEU A 33 -6.88 -7.17 20.07
C LEU A 33 -6.63 -6.39 21.37
N ILE A 34 -7.29 -5.24 21.53
CA ILE A 34 -7.17 -4.42 22.75
C ILE A 34 -7.79 -5.15 23.95
N GLY A 35 -8.92 -5.84 23.73
CA GLY A 35 -9.59 -6.65 24.75
C GLY A 35 -8.74 -7.83 25.25
N ASP A 36 -8.08 -8.55 24.35
CA ASP A 36 -7.32 -9.75 24.69
C ASP A 36 -5.88 -9.43 25.14
N GLY A 37 -5.21 -8.48 24.48
CA GLY A 37 -3.77 -8.20 24.67
C GLY A 37 -3.46 -6.96 25.52
N GLY A 38 -4.48 -6.15 25.85
CA GLY A 38 -4.31 -4.89 26.56
C GLY A 38 -3.74 -3.76 25.69
N LEU A 39 -3.90 -2.52 26.17
CA LEU A 39 -3.58 -1.30 25.40
C LEU A 39 -2.10 -1.19 25.03
N TRP A 40 -1.19 -1.48 25.97
CA TRP A 40 0.25 -1.29 25.78
C TRP A 40 0.85 -2.22 24.71
N VAL A 41 0.40 -3.48 24.68
CA VAL A 41 0.85 -4.45 23.67
C VAL A 41 0.39 -4.01 22.29
N VAL A 42 -0.88 -3.61 22.16
CA VAL A 42 -1.44 -3.16 20.88
C VAL A 42 -0.75 -1.87 20.39
N LEU A 43 -0.47 -0.92 21.27
CA LEU A 43 0.30 0.28 20.91
C LEU A 43 1.70 -0.07 20.40
N GLY A 44 2.39 -1.02 21.05
CA GLY A 44 3.69 -1.50 20.58
C GLY A 44 3.63 -2.12 19.17
N VAL A 45 2.62 -2.95 18.91
CA VAL A 45 2.39 -3.55 17.58
C VAL A 45 2.06 -2.49 16.53
N ILE A 46 1.22 -1.51 16.85
CA ILE A 46 0.88 -0.41 15.94
C ILE A 46 2.12 0.40 15.57
N LEU A 47 2.98 0.72 16.53
CA LEU A 47 4.22 1.45 16.28
C LEU A 47 5.16 0.66 15.36
N ALA A 48 5.37 -0.63 15.63
CA ALA A 48 6.20 -1.49 14.79
C ALA A 48 5.62 -1.59 13.36
N ALA A 49 4.31 -1.77 13.22
CA ALA A 49 3.65 -1.79 11.92
C ALA A 49 3.83 -0.47 11.15
N HIS A 50 3.72 0.68 11.82
CA HIS A 50 3.95 1.99 11.18
C HIS A 50 5.38 2.17 10.69
N VAL A 51 6.39 1.70 11.44
CA VAL A 51 7.79 1.75 10.99
C VAL A 51 7.98 0.96 9.70
N ILE A 52 7.41 -0.25 9.62
CA ILE A 52 7.46 -1.08 8.40
C ILE A 52 6.74 -0.38 7.25
N SER A 53 5.53 0.15 7.48
CA SER A 53 4.74 0.84 6.46
C SER A 53 5.43 2.10 5.92
N ILE A 54 6.03 2.93 6.78
CA ILE A 54 6.75 4.14 6.35
C ILE A 54 7.97 3.77 5.52
N THR A 55 8.78 2.81 5.99
CA THR A 55 9.99 2.37 5.28
C THR A 55 9.65 1.77 3.92
N THR A 56 8.58 0.98 3.85
CA THR A 56 8.06 0.42 2.58
C THR A 56 7.53 1.52 1.67
N GLY A 57 6.79 2.48 2.22
CA GLY A 57 6.25 3.62 1.48
C GLY A 57 7.34 4.48 0.84
N LEU A 58 8.43 4.74 1.57
CA LEU A 58 9.60 5.45 1.04
C LEU A 58 10.28 4.67 -0.10
N SER A 59 10.38 3.34 0.04
CA SER A 59 10.93 2.47 -1.01
C SER A 59 10.07 2.44 -2.27
N VAL A 60 8.74 2.42 -2.12
CA VAL A 60 7.81 2.52 -3.26
C VAL A 60 7.88 3.91 -3.90
N SER A 61 8.04 4.96 -3.10
CA SER A 61 8.20 6.33 -3.61
C SER A 61 9.47 6.49 -4.46
N SER A 62 10.59 5.89 -4.06
CA SER A 62 11.81 5.91 -4.87
C SER A 62 11.63 5.15 -6.19
N ILE A 63 10.98 3.98 -6.15
CA ILE A 63 10.66 3.20 -7.35
C ILE A 63 9.72 3.97 -8.30
N ALA A 64 8.72 4.66 -7.77
CA ALA A 64 7.77 5.44 -8.56
C ALA A 64 8.41 6.67 -9.24
N THR A 65 9.56 7.14 -8.74
CA THR A 65 10.28 8.30 -9.27
C THR A 65 11.41 7.91 -10.24
N ASP A 66 11.85 6.65 -10.26
CA ASP A 66 12.99 6.17 -11.05
C ASP A 66 12.74 6.20 -12.57
N LYS A 67 11.53 5.84 -13.01
CA LYS A 67 11.18 5.76 -14.44
C LYS A 67 9.88 6.49 -14.74
N LYS A 68 9.76 6.99 -15.99
CA LYS A 68 8.51 7.58 -16.47
C LYS A 68 7.39 6.54 -16.41
N VAL A 69 6.48 6.77 -15.48
CA VAL A 69 5.30 5.94 -15.28
C VAL A 69 4.37 6.12 -16.47
N ALA A 70 4.27 5.09 -17.32
CA ALA A 70 3.24 5.02 -18.36
C ALA A 70 1.87 4.68 -17.73
N ALA A 71 0.83 4.51 -18.55
CA ALA A 71 -0.52 4.17 -18.08
C ALA A 71 -0.64 2.71 -17.55
N GLY A 72 0.16 2.35 -16.55
CA GLY A 72 0.18 1.05 -15.90
C GLY A 72 0.03 1.17 -14.37
N GLY A 73 -0.48 0.12 -13.74
CA GLY A 73 -0.65 0.05 -12.28
C GLY A 73 0.65 -0.28 -11.52
N PRO A 74 0.56 -0.61 -10.22
CA PRO A 74 1.72 -0.84 -9.35
C PRO A 74 2.68 -1.92 -9.89
N TYR A 75 2.15 -3.03 -10.42
CA TYR A 75 2.96 -4.09 -11.01
C TYR A 75 3.81 -3.62 -12.20
N TYR A 76 3.25 -2.72 -13.03
CA TYR A 76 3.97 -2.17 -14.19
C TYR A 76 5.16 -1.33 -13.73
N ILE A 77 4.99 -0.53 -12.67
CA ILE A 77 6.05 0.31 -12.11
C ILE A 77 7.18 -0.56 -11.54
N VAL A 78 6.84 -1.60 -10.76
CA VAL A 78 7.81 -2.47 -10.10
C VAL A 78 8.60 -3.31 -11.10
N SER A 79 7.92 -3.98 -12.04
CA SER A 79 8.58 -4.85 -13.04
C SER A 79 9.51 -4.08 -13.97
N ARG A 80 9.19 -2.81 -14.29
CA ARG A 80 10.07 -1.95 -15.10
C ARG A 80 11.24 -1.38 -14.32
N SER A 81 11.10 -1.10 -13.03
CA SER A 81 12.16 -0.49 -12.22
C SER A 81 13.15 -1.53 -11.70
N LEU A 82 12.66 -2.67 -11.18
CA LEU A 82 13.48 -3.72 -10.55
C LEU A 82 13.78 -4.92 -11.46
N GLY A 83 13.16 -5.00 -12.63
CA GLY A 83 13.34 -6.10 -13.59
C GLY A 83 12.34 -7.25 -13.42
N LEU A 84 12.32 -8.15 -14.41
CA LEU A 84 11.33 -9.23 -14.54
C LEU A 84 11.33 -10.24 -13.37
N PRO A 85 12.50 -10.71 -12.85
CA PRO A 85 12.51 -11.71 -11.78
C PRO A 85 11.86 -11.18 -10.49
N ILE A 86 12.28 -9.99 -10.05
CA ILE A 86 11.78 -9.34 -8.83
C ILE A 86 10.33 -8.89 -9.00
N GLY A 87 10.00 -8.33 -10.17
CA GLY A 87 8.64 -7.93 -10.52
C GLY A 87 7.67 -9.11 -10.50
N GLY A 88 8.05 -10.24 -11.12
CA GLY A 88 7.24 -11.44 -11.17
C GLY A 88 6.99 -12.07 -9.80
N THR A 89 8.02 -12.17 -8.96
CA THR A 89 7.87 -12.72 -7.59
C THR A 89 6.98 -11.83 -6.72
N LEU A 90 7.16 -10.50 -6.77
CA LEU A 90 6.31 -9.57 -6.03
C LEU A 90 4.88 -9.56 -6.56
N GLY A 91 4.69 -9.66 -7.88
CA GLY A 91 3.37 -9.74 -8.50
C GLY A 91 2.58 -10.98 -8.07
N LEU A 92 3.24 -12.15 -8.04
CA LEU A 92 2.61 -13.38 -7.57
C LEU A 92 2.30 -13.33 -6.06
N ALA A 93 3.22 -12.83 -5.25
CA ALA A 93 3.01 -12.67 -3.81
C ALA A 93 1.82 -11.74 -3.50
N LEU A 94 1.74 -10.61 -4.22
CA LEU A 94 0.62 -9.68 -4.08
C LEU A 94 -0.69 -10.25 -4.61
N PHE A 95 -0.67 -11.01 -5.72
CA PHE A 95 -1.88 -11.64 -6.25
C PHE A 95 -2.48 -12.61 -5.24
N ILE A 96 -1.67 -13.51 -4.68
CA ILE A 96 -2.13 -14.50 -3.67
C ILE A 96 -2.53 -13.81 -2.36
N GLY A 97 -1.81 -12.76 -1.96
CA GLY A 97 -2.11 -12.04 -0.72
C GLY A 97 -3.37 -11.17 -0.78
N LEU A 98 -3.76 -10.72 -1.98
CA LEU A 98 -4.93 -9.85 -2.20
C LEU A 98 -6.17 -10.59 -2.72
N SER A 99 -6.00 -11.82 -3.25
CA SER A 99 -7.07 -12.73 -3.66
C SER A 99 -7.77 -13.38 -2.46
#